data_AF-A0A7L0HVM8-F1
#
_entry.id   AF-A0A7L0HVM8-F1
#
_cell.length_a   1.000
_cell.length_b   1.000
_cell.length_c   1.000
_cell.angle_alpha   90.00
_cell.angle_beta   90.00
_cell.angle_gamma   90.00
#
_symmetry.space_group_name_H-M   'P 1'
#
loop_
_entity.id
_entity.type
_entity.pdbx_description
1 polymer ?
#
loop_
_entity_poly.entity_id
_entity_poly.type
_entity_poly.pdbx_seq_one_letter_code
_entity_poly.pdbx_strand_id
1 'polypeptide(L)'
;LNRWASCAEVPAAYQPAGPADGLTDCFAFLLPLGPAAGAAEPALEFAVRYRVAGAEYWDNNEGANYRLRGRQRGPPAPGPLHDPDSTAWIHFI
;
A
#
# COMPACT_ATOMS: atom_id res chain seq x y z
N LEU A 1 4.97 15.61 -1.84
CA LEU A 1 5.79 14.40 -2.00
C LEU A 1 7.12 14.77 -2.61
N ASN A 2 8.22 14.29 -2.03
CA ASN A 2 9.57 14.83 -2.24
C ASN A 2 10.32 14.16 -3.42
N ARG A 3 9.62 13.55 -4.38
CA ARG A 3 10.21 12.95 -5.60
C ARG A 3 11.39 12.01 -5.30
N TRP A 4 11.21 11.08 -4.37
CA TRP A 4 12.25 10.14 -3.93
C TRP A 4 13.49 10.76 -3.27
N ALA A 5 13.45 12.05 -2.87
CA ALA A 5 14.57 12.68 -2.17
C ALA A 5 14.88 12.06 -0.79
N SER A 6 13.92 11.35 -0.20
CA SER A 6 14.14 10.44 0.93
C SER A 6 13.29 9.19 0.75
N CYS A 7 13.87 8.02 0.94
CA CYS A 7 13.17 6.75 0.88
C CYS A 7 13.53 5.87 2.09
N ALA A 8 12.60 5.03 2.51
CA ALA A 8 12.82 3.97 3.48
C ALA A 8 12.32 2.65 2.88
N GLU A 9 13.06 1.57 3.10
CA GLU A 9 12.64 0.24 2.67
C GLU A 9 11.80 -0.42 3.77
N VAL A 10 10.66 -0.98 3.37
CA VAL A 10 9.81 -1.80 4.25
C VAL A 10 9.85 -3.23 3.74
N PRO A 11 10.30 -4.21 4.54
CA PRO A 11 10.28 -5.61 4.13
C PRO A 11 8.83 -6.10 4.03
N ALA A 12 8.55 -6.86 2.98
CA ALA A 12 7.35 -7.68 2.90
C ALA A 12 7.62 -9.07 3.50
N ALA A 13 6.62 -9.64 4.15
CA ALA A 13 6.65 -11.00 4.68
C ALA A 13 5.84 -11.91 3.75
N TYR A 14 6.33 -13.13 3.54
CA TYR A 14 5.56 -14.16 2.86
C TYR A 14 4.28 -14.44 3.64
N GLN A 15 3.16 -14.43 2.93
CA GLN A 15 1.86 -14.78 3.46
C GLN A 15 1.53 -16.19 2.95
N PRO A 16 1.57 -17.23 3.82
CA PRO A 16 1.14 -18.55 3.45
C PRO A 16 -0.32 -18.49 3.01
N ALA A 17 -0.59 -18.95 1.80
CA ALA A 17 -1.86 -18.72 1.13
C ALA A 17 -3.04 -19.45 1.85
N GLY A 18 -4.22 -18.82 1.86
CA GLY A 18 -5.48 -19.54 1.61
C GLY A 18 -5.47 -20.08 0.16
N PRO A 19 -6.44 -20.87 -0.31
CA PRO A 19 -6.26 -21.77 -1.47
C PRO A 19 -5.52 -21.10 -2.64
N ALA A 20 -4.23 -21.44 -2.79
CA ALA A 20 -3.36 -20.87 -3.80
C ALA A 20 -3.82 -21.34 -5.18
N ASP A 21 -3.68 -20.48 -6.18
CA ASP A 21 -3.76 -20.88 -7.60
C ASP A 21 -2.63 -21.86 -7.99
N GLY A 22 -1.62 -22.03 -7.12
CA GLY A 22 -0.45 -22.87 -7.32
C GLY A 22 0.60 -22.24 -8.23
N LEU A 23 0.41 -20.98 -8.63
CA LEU A 23 1.23 -20.27 -9.61
C LEU A 23 1.95 -19.06 -9.01
N THR A 24 1.37 -18.43 -7.98
CA THR A 24 1.91 -17.20 -7.39
C THR A 24 2.09 -17.28 -5.87
N ASP A 25 3.11 -16.57 -5.38
CA ASP A 25 3.36 -16.35 -3.94
C ASP A 25 2.74 -15.02 -3.50
N CYS A 26 2.16 -14.99 -2.30
CA CYS A 26 1.62 -13.77 -1.71
C CYS A 26 2.60 -13.18 -0.68
N PHE A 27 2.78 -11.86 -0.71
CA PHE A 27 3.57 -11.12 0.28
C PHE A 27 2.78 -9.93 0.82
N ALA A 28 2.92 -9.65 2.11
CA ALA A 28 2.27 -8.55 2.79
C ALA A 28 3.30 -7.64 3.48
N PHE A 29 3.06 -6.33 3.47
CA PHE A 29 3.91 -5.33 4.12
C PHE A 29 3.05 -4.30 4.86
N LEU A 30 3.65 -3.61 5.83
CA LEU A 30 3.00 -2.56 6.61
C LEU A 30 3.75 -1.24 6.43
N LEU A 31 3.11 -0.27 5.79
CA LEU A 31 3.71 1.05 5.59
C LEU A 31 3.50 1.91 6.86
N PRO A 32 4.57 2.43 7.48
CA PRO A 32 4.44 3.32 8.61
C PRO A 32 3.89 4.67 8.15
N LEU A 33 2.65 4.96 8.51
CA LEU A 33 2.12 6.32 8.39
C LEU A 33 2.56 7.07 9.65
N GLY A 34 3.60 7.89 9.52
CA GLY A 34 4.03 8.75 10.62
C GLY A 34 2.86 9.61 11.13
N PRO A 35 2.86 10.03 12.40
CA PRO A 35 1.83 10.93 12.90
C PRO A 35 1.79 12.17 11.99
N ALA A 36 0.58 12.54 11.56
CA ALA A 36 0.33 13.75 10.78
C ALA A 36 0.59 14.99 11.67
N ALA A 37 1.84 15.21 12.05
CA ALA A 37 2.25 16.37 12.82
C ALA A 37 2.18 17.58 11.89
N GLY A 38 1.00 18.17 11.78
CA GLY A 38 0.75 19.45 11.12
C GLY A 38 0.56 19.43 9.59
N ALA A 39 0.65 18.27 8.93
CA ALA A 39 0.33 18.17 7.51
C ALA A 39 -1.17 17.88 7.33
N ALA A 40 -1.86 18.75 6.57
CA ALA A 40 -3.29 18.63 6.29
C ALA A 40 -3.70 17.29 5.66
N GLU A 41 -2.75 16.56 5.04
CA GLU A 41 -2.94 15.18 4.58
C GLU A 41 -1.60 14.43 4.64
N PRO A 42 -1.45 13.35 5.45
CA PRO A 42 -0.29 12.47 5.31
C PRO A 42 -0.37 11.79 3.93
N ALA A 43 0.61 12.09 3.07
CA ALA A 43 0.72 11.55 1.72
C ALA A 43 2.05 10.80 1.57
N LEU A 44 1.97 9.50 1.26
CA LEU A 44 3.11 8.62 1.00
C LEU A 44 3.08 8.13 -0.44
N GLU A 45 4.24 8.06 -1.08
CA GLU A 45 4.44 7.34 -2.36
C GLU A 45 5.27 6.09 -2.10
N PHE A 46 4.93 5.00 -2.78
CA PHE A 46 5.73 3.78 -2.76
C PHE A 46 5.75 3.10 -4.14
N ALA A 47 6.73 2.21 -4.32
CA ALA A 47 6.87 1.30 -5.43
C ALA A 47 7.27 -0.06 -4.85
N VAL A 48 6.94 -1.14 -5.54
CA VAL A 48 7.28 -2.50 -5.11
C VAL A 48 8.55 -2.94 -5.82
N ARG A 49 9.48 -3.51 -5.06
CA ARG A 49 10.73 -4.07 -5.58
C ARG A 49 10.77 -5.55 -5.24
N TYR A 50 10.82 -6.39 -6.27
CA TYR A 50 10.96 -7.83 -6.12
C TYR A 50 12.36 -8.27 -6.54
N ARG A 51 13.08 -8.93 -5.64
CA ARG A 51 14.43 -9.46 -5.88
C ARG A 51 14.41 -10.98 -5.79
N VAL A 52 14.80 -11.65 -6.87
CA VAL A 52 14.84 -13.11 -6.93
C VAL A 52 15.98 -13.56 -7.84
N ALA A 53 16.71 -14.60 -7.44
CA ALA A 53 17.77 -15.22 -8.24
C ALA A 53 18.80 -14.21 -8.81
N GLY A 54 19.12 -13.14 -8.07
CA GLY A 54 20.06 -12.10 -8.50
C GLY A 54 19.49 -11.07 -9.48
N ALA A 55 18.22 -11.19 -9.88
CA ALA A 55 17.50 -10.20 -10.67
C ALA A 55 16.65 -9.27 -9.78
N GLU A 56 16.34 -8.09 -10.30
CA GLU A 56 15.52 -7.07 -9.65
C GLU A 56 14.43 -6.60 -10.61
N TYR A 57 13.20 -6.57 -10.10
CA TYR A 57 12.01 -6.13 -10.82
C TYR A 57 11.32 -5.03 -10.02
N TRP A 58 10.81 -4.02 -10.72
CA TRP A 58 10.14 -2.87 -10.13
C TRP A 58 8.73 -2.76 -10.67
N ASP A 59 7.77 -2.66 -9.76
CA ASP A 59 6.45 -2.14 -10.04
C ASP A 59 6.32 -0.75 -9.44
N ASN A 60 6.39 0.23 -10.33
CA ASN A 60 6.24 1.65 -10.02
C ASN A 60 4.98 2.23 -10.67
N ASN A 61 3.97 1.40 -10.98
CA ASN A 61 2.74 1.81 -11.64
C ASN A 61 3.02 2.66 -12.90
N GLU A 62 3.81 2.11 -13.83
CA GLU A 62 4.23 2.78 -15.08
C GLU A 62 4.91 4.15 -14.86
N GLY A 63 5.63 4.29 -13.76
CA GLY A 63 6.32 5.52 -13.35
C GLY A 63 5.46 6.53 -12.58
N ALA A 64 4.15 6.27 -12.40
CA ALA A 64 3.26 7.13 -11.62
C ALA A 64 3.43 6.94 -10.09
N ASN A 65 3.93 5.77 -9.68
CA ASN A 65 4.02 5.27 -8.31
C ASN A 65 2.65 5.08 -7.63
N TYR A 66 2.63 4.32 -6.55
CA TYR A 66 1.46 4.19 -5.70
C TYR A 66 1.40 5.35 -4.71
N ARG A 67 0.20 5.92 -4.50
CA ARG A 67 -0.03 7.06 -3.60
C ARG A 67 -1.05 6.70 -2.55
N LEU A 68 -0.65 6.72 -1.28
CA LEU A 68 -1.59 6.65 -0.16
C LEU A 68 -1.88 8.05 0.35
N ARG A 69 -3.17 8.38 0.42
CA ARG A 69 -3.67 9.60 1.07
C ARG A 69 -4.45 9.18 2.29
N GLY A 70 -4.08 9.70 3.46
CA GLY A 70 -4.98 9.63 4.61
C GLY A 70 -6.30 10.28 4.23
N ARG A 71 -7.42 9.68 4.60
CA ARG A 71 -8.71 10.39 4.59
C ARG A 71 -8.96 10.81 6.02
N GLN A 72 -9.01 12.11 6.29
CA GLN A 72 -9.57 12.57 7.56
C GLN A 72 -11.00 12.04 7.64
N ARG A 73 -11.27 11.08 8.53
CA ARG A 73 -12.65 10.76 8.91
C ARG A 73 -13.16 12.01 9.62
N GLY A 74 -13.95 12.81 8.90
CA GLY A 74 -14.86 13.76 9.56
C GLY A 74 -15.71 13.02 10.58
N PRO A 75 -16.29 13.72 11.58
CA PRO A 75 -17.16 13.08 12.56
C PRO A 75 -18.18 12.20 11.82
N PRO A 76 -18.44 10.97 12.30
CA PRO A 76 -19.37 10.07 11.63
C PRO A 76 -20.69 10.83 11.48
N ALA A 77 -21.11 11.07 10.24
CA ALA A 77 -22.46 11.54 9.99
C ALA A 77 -23.41 10.51 10.63
N PRO A 78 -24.49 10.94 11.31
CA PRO A 78 -25.51 10.02 11.81
C PRO A 78 -26.25 9.42 10.60
N GLY A 79 -25.67 8.39 10.02
CA GLY A 79 -26.19 7.62 8.89
C GLY A 79 -25.76 6.16 9.07
N PRO A 80 -26.53 5.20 8.55
CA PRO A 80 -26.41 3.81 8.95
C PRO A 80 -25.01 3.26 8.68
N LEU A 81 -24.46 2.58 9.70
CA LEU A 81 -23.22 1.81 9.66
C LEU A 81 -23.40 0.60 8.74
N HIS A 82 -23.28 0.80 7.44
CA HIS A 82 -22.78 -0.20 6.50
C HIS A 82 -22.72 0.43 5.12
N ASP A 83 -21.51 0.69 4.65
CA ASP A 83 -21.25 0.79 3.22
C ASP A 83 -20.87 -0.64 2.76
N PRO A 84 -21.80 -1.40 2.14
CA PRO A 84 -21.53 -2.76 1.69
C PRO A 84 -20.45 -2.81 0.58
N ASP A 85 -20.05 -1.66 0.04
CA ASP A 85 -19.05 -1.52 -1.02
C ASP A 85 -17.67 -1.08 -0.50
N SER A 86 -17.40 -1.19 0.80
CA SER A 86 -16.02 -1.13 1.33
C SER A 86 -15.23 -2.41 1.01
N THR A 87 -15.30 -2.87 -0.23
CA THR A 87 -14.43 -3.86 -0.84
C THR A 87 -13.13 -3.19 -1.25
N ALA A 88 -12.41 -2.63 -0.28
CA ALA A 88 -11.03 -2.20 -0.46
C ALA A 88 -10.13 -3.45 -0.57
N TRP A 89 -10.26 -4.17 -1.68
CA TRP A 89 -9.36 -5.24 -2.07
C TRP A 89 -8.36 -4.65 -3.03
N ILE A 90 -7.09 -4.75 -2.69
CA ILE A 90 -6.01 -4.44 -3.61
C ILE A 90 -5.79 -5.72 -4.42
N HIS A 91 -6.08 -5.66 -5.72
CA HIS A 91 -5.79 -6.74 -6.66
C HIS A 91 -4.36 -6.56 -7.16
N PHE A 92 -3.51 -7.57 -7.01
CA PHE A 92 -2.20 -7.62 -7.64
C PHE A 92 -2.29 -8.64 -8.78
N ILE A 93 -1.88 -8.23 -9.99
CA ILE A 93 -1.79 -9.07 -11.19
C ILE A 93 -0.47 -9.83 -11.23
#